data_AF-A0A1B9DH11-F1
#
_entry.id   AF-A0A1B9DH11-F1
#
_cell.length_a   1.000
_cell.length_b   1.000
_cell.length_c   1.000
_cell.angle_alpha   90.00
_cell.angle_beta   90.00
_cell.angle_gamma   90.00
#
_symmetry.space_group_name_H-M   'P 1'
#
loop_
_entity.id
_entity.type
_entity.pdbx_description
1 polymer ?
#
loop_
_entity_poly.entity_id
_entity_poly.type
_entity_poly.pdbx_seq_one_letter_code
_entity_poly.pdbx_strand_id
1 'polypeptide(L)'
;MKNFNLRITLFYFFGILFIIYGFQRFFYSFQIKEILYLRKDINDVEWTKRIKILDDFLWYRLYLAFVIASLGIVFVAYMNWKNKNHYINTVIIFLLLLMTFFSGIIFNNTINQYFSYFEKLFGKSYEYGYFACGIVLNFVGSLLILKSIRIEKSTVHNSGFMQ
;
A
#
# COMPACT_ATOMS: atom_id res chain seq x y z
N MET A 1 -19.53 -15.72 17.44
CA MET A 1 -18.57 -14.91 16.63
C MET A 1 -19.19 -14.68 15.27
N LYS A 2 -18.98 -13.51 14.64
CA LYS A 2 -19.51 -13.28 13.29
C LYS A 2 -18.81 -14.17 12.25
N ASN A 3 -19.57 -14.65 11.27
CA ASN A 3 -19.04 -15.43 10.15
C ASN A 3 -18.05 -14.60 9.32
N PHE A 4 -17.18 -15.31 8.59
CA PHE A 4 -16.24 -14.72 7.62
C PHE A 4 -16.97 -13.76 6.67
N ASN A 5 -16.39 -12.57 6.45
CA ASN A 5 -16.94 -11.58 5.53
C ASN A 5 -15.89 -11.20 4.48
N LEU A 6 -16.00 -11.81 3.30
CA LEU A 6 -15.11 -11.60 2.17
C LEU A 6 -15.04 -10.12 1.77
N ARG A 7 -16.18 -9.42 1.76
CA ARG A 7 -16.26 -8.03 1.34
C ARG A 7 -15.44 -7.11 2.24
N ILE A 8 -15.57 -7.28 3.56
CA ILE A 8 -14.79 -6.52 4.56
C ILE A 8 -13.30 -6.84 4.42
N THR A 9 -12.97 -8.13 4.26
CA THR A 9 -11.60 -8.63 4.08
C THR A 9 -10.92 -7.99 2.87
N LEU A 10 -11.62 -7.94 1.73
CA LEU A 10 -11.12 -7.30 0.50
C LEU A 10 -10.93 -5.79 0.68
N PHE A 11 -11.84 -5.09 1.37
CA PHE A 11 -11.67 -3.65 1.63
C PHE A 11 -10.43 -3.36 2.48
N TYR A 12 -10.17 -4.16 3.52
CA TYR A 12 -8.95 -4.02 4.32
C TYR A 12 -7.70 -4.33 3.49
N PHE A 13 -7.71 -5.42 2.71
CA PHE A 13 -6.58 -5.81 1.86
C PHE A 13 -6.23 -4.70 0.85
N PHE A 14 -7.20 -4.25 0.05
CA PHE A 14 -6.96 -3.17 -0.91
C PHE A 14 -6.62 -1.86 -0.22
N GLY A 15 -7.25 -1.55 0.92
CA GLY A 15 -6.92 -0.36 1.71
C GLY A 15 -5.44 -0.31 2.12
N ILE A 16 -4.92 -1.43 2.65
CA ILE A 16 -3.50 -1.55 3.00
C ILE A 16 -2.62 -1.43 1.75
N LEU A 17 -2.97 -2.07 0.63
CA LEU A 17 -2.21 -1.93 -0.61
C LEU A 17 -2.12 -0.49 -1.09
N PHE A 18 -3.23 0.24 -1.12
CA PHE A 18 -3.25 1.65 -1.51
C PHE A 18 -2.37 2.51 -0.60
N ILE A 19 -2.36 2.23 0.72
CA ILE A 19 -1.47 2.92 1.66
C ILE A 19 0.00 2.59 1.37
N ILE A 20 0.34 1.32 1.15
CA ILE A 20 1.71 0.92 0.76
C ILE A 20 2.15 1.69 -0.49
N TYR A 21 1.35 1.70 -1.55
CA TYR A 21 1.67 2.45 -2.77
C TYR A 21 1.75 3.96 -2.52
N GLY A 22 0.86 4.52 -1.71
CA GLY A 22 0.88 5.95 -1.37
C GLY A 22 2.17 6.36 -0.66
N PHE A 23 2.62 5.59 0.33
CA PHE A 23 3.89 5.85 1.00
C PHE A 23 5.11 5.59 0.10
N GLN A 24 5.06 4.62 -0.82
CA GLN A 24 6.12 4.47 -1.82
C GLN A 24 6.25 5.72 -2.71
N ARG A 25 5.14 6.41 -3.01
CA ARG A 25 5.19 7.68 -3.76
C ARG A 25 5.81 8.80 -2.96
N PHE A 26 5.53 8.89 -1.66
CA PHE A 26 6.25 9.83 -0.78
C PHE A 26 7.74 9.54 -0.75
N PHE A 27 8.12 8.26 -0.65
CA PHE A 27 9.51 7.87 -0.74
C PHE A 27 10.16 8.34 -2.05
N TYR A 28 9.48 8.19 -3.18
CA TYR A 28 9.98 8.69 -4.46
C TYR A 28 10.10 10.20 -4.54
N SER A 29 9.16 10.97 -3.96
CA SER A 29 9.28 12.43 -3.96
C SER A 29 10.56 12.90 -3.26
N PHE A 30 10.94 12.24 -2.15
CA PHE A 30 12.16 12.59 -1.42
C PHE A 30 13.44 12.08 -2.07
N GLN A 31 13.37 11.00 -2.86
CA GLN A 31 14.53 10.40 -3.53
C GLN A 31 14.59 10.63 -5.04
N ILE A 32 14.06 11.77 -5.51
CA ILE A 32 14.04 12.09 -6.94
C ILE A 32 15.43 12.14 -7.56
N LYS A 33 16.42 12.62 -6.82
CA LYS A 33 17.80 12.76 -7.35
C LYS A 33 18.38 11.39 -7.65
N GLU A 34 18.18 10.43 -6.76
CA GLU A 34 18.57 9.03 -6.89
C GLU A 34 17.82 8.37 -8.06
N ILE A 35 16.51 8.59 -8.17
CA ILE A 35 15.69 8.05 -9.28
C ILE A 35 16.12 8.61 -10.64
N LEU A 36 16.38 9.92 -10.73
CA LEU A 36 16.87 10.55 -11.96
C LEU A 36 18.28 10.07 -12.31
N TYR A 37 19.14 9.86 -11.31
CA TYR A 37 20.48 9.29 -11.51
C TYR A 37 20.39 7.85 -12.04
N LEU A 38 19.52 7.01 -11.46
CA LEU A 38 19.30 5.64 -11.91
C LEU A 38 18.74 5.54 -13.34
N ARG A 39 18.02 6.58 -13.80
CA ARG A 39 17.46 6.67 -15.15
C ARG A 39 18.45 7.20 -16.20
N LYS A 40 19.51 7.90 -15.79
CA LYS A 40 20.49 8.45 -16.72
C LYS A 40 21.28 7.34 -17.40
N ASP A 41 21.65 7.53 -18.66
CA ASP A 41 22.58 6.64 -19.36
C ASP A 41 23.99 6.93 -18.85
N ILE A 42 24.70 5.91 -18.36
CA ILE A 42 25.96 6.08 -17.62
C ILE A 42 27.06 5.18 -18.19
N ASN A 43 28.28 5.70 -18.27
CA ASN A 43 29.47 4.97 -18.73
C ASN A 43 29.93 3.90 -17.73
N ASP A 44 30.70 2.91 -18.20
CA ASP A 44 31.18 1.73 -17.45
C ASP A 44 31.85 2.03 -16.10
N VAL A 45 32.46 3.20 -15.93
CA VAL A 45 33.17 3.59 -14.69
C VAL A 45 32.22 3.94 -13.54
N GLU A 46 30.97 4.33 -13.82
CA GLU A 46 29.98 4.67 -12.79
C GLU A 46 29.00 3.52 -12.47
N TRP A 47 29.14 2.38 -13.15
CA TRP A 47 28.25 1.23 -13.00
C TRP A 47 28.21 0.68 -11.57
N THR A 48 29.35 0.55 -10.90
CA THR A 48 29.44 0.04 -9.53
C THR A 48 28.71 0.95 -8.54
N LYS A 49 28.79 2.28 -8.74
CA LYS A 49 28.06 3.27 -7.94
C LYS A 49 26.56 3.19 -8.18
N ARG A 50 26.13 2.98 -9.43
CA ARG A 50 24.72 2.79 -9.81
C ARG A 50 24.13 1.53 -9.16
N ILE A 51 24.84 0.40 -9.17
CA ILE A 51 24.38 -0.85 -8.55
C ILE A 51 24.15 -0.65 -7.06
N LYS A 52 25.10 0.00 -6.37
CA LYS A 52 24.96 0.28 -4.93
C LYS A 52 23.74 1.15 -4.62
N ILE A 53 23.55 2.23 -5.37
CA ILE A 53 22.37 3.12 -5.20
C ILE A 53 21.06 2.36 -5.49
N LEU A 54 21.06 1.50 -6.52
CA LEU A 54 19.89 0.69 -6.86
C LEU A 54 19.53 -0.31 -5.75
N ASP A 55 20.53 -0.99 -5.20
CA ASP A 55 20.36 -1.96 -4.12
C ASP A 55 19.80 -1.27 -2.86
N ASP A 56 20.45 -0.19 -2.41
CA ASP A 56 19.99 0.61 -1.27
C ASP A 56 18.55 1.10 -1.46
N PHE A 57 18.21 1.56 -2.68
CA PHE A 57 16.87 2.01 -3.03
C PHE A 57 15.83 0.89 -2.94
N LEU A 58 16.14 -0.30 -3.46
CA LEU A 58 15.24 -1.46 -3.42
C LEU A 58 15.03 -1.97 -2.01
N TRP A 59 16.09 -2.06 -1.20
CA TRP A 59 16.01 -2.48 0.20
C TRP A 59 15.17 -1.54 1.02
N TYR A 60 15.36 -0.23 0.88
CA TYR A 60 14.56 0.74 1.61
C TYR A 60 13.09 0.67 1.21
N ARG A 61 12.80 0.52 -0.08
CA ARG A 61 11.44 0.38 -0.59
C ARG A 61 10.76 -0.90 -0.08
N LEU A 62 11.49 -2.02 -0.04
CA LEU A 62 11.00 -3.29 0.49
C LEU A 62 10.74 -3.19 2.00
N TYR A 63 11.69 -2.64 2.74
CA TYR A 63 11.59 -2.41 4.18
C TYR A 63 10.36 -1.56 4.52
N LEU A 64 10.20 -0.42 3.84
CA LEU A 64 9.07 0.48 4.07
C LEU A 64 7.74 -0.18 3.75
N ALA A 65 7.64 -0.93 2.63
CA ALA A 65 6.43 -1.68 2.30
C ALA A 65 6.11 -2.74 3.37
N PHE A 66 7.12 -3.45 3.87
CA PHE A 66 6.96 -4.47 4.90
C PHE A 66 6.51 -3.89 6.25
N VAL A 67 7.09 -2.76 6.67
CA VAL A 67 6.69 -2.04 7.90
C VAL A 67 5.22 -1.62 7.82
N ILE A 68 4.81 -1.01 6.71
CA ILE A 68 3.43 -0.54 6.51
C ILE A 68 2.46 -1.73 6.47
N ALA A 69 2.80 -2.80 5.75
CA ALA A 69 1.99 -4.01 5.72
C ALA A 69 1.79 -4.60 7.12
N SER A 70 2.88 -4.67 7.90
CA SER A 70 2.86 -5.17 9.28
C SER A 70 1.94 -4.32 10.18
N LEU A 71 2.08 -2.99 10.12
CA LEU A 71 1.20 -2.06 10.85
C LEU A 71 -0.26 -2.21 10.41
N GLY A 72 -0.51 -2.36 9.11
CA GLY A 72 -1.85 -2.59 8.56
C GLY A 72 -2.48 -3.88 9.09
N ILE A 73 -1.72 -4.97 9.16
CA ILE A 73 -2.18 -6.26 9.71
C ILE A 73 -2.51 -6.13 11.19
N VAL A 74 -1.64 -5.49 11.98
CA VAL A 74 -1.88 -5.26 13.42
C VAL A 74 -3.15 -4.43 13.61
N PHE A 75 -3.33 -3.37 12.81
CA PHE A 75 -4.54 -2.55 12.85
C PHE A 75 -5.80 -3.37 12.53
N VAL A 76 -5.77 -4.19 11.47
CA VAL A 76 -6.89 -5.07 11.10
C VAL A 76 -7.18 -6.09 12.20
N ALA A 77 -6.15 -6.69 12.80
CA ALA A 77 -6.30 -7.61 13.91
C ALA A 77 -7.01 -6.96 15.10
N TYR A 78 -6.58 -5.74 15.46
CA TYR A 78 -7.21 -4.94 16.50
C TYR A 78 -8.67 -4.61 16.18
N MET A 79 -8.97 -4.19 14.95
CA MET A 79 -10.35 -3.88 14.53
C MET A 79 -11.25 -5.12 14.53
N ASN A 80 -10.76 -6.26 14.02
CA ASN A 80 -11.49 -7.51 14.05
C ASN A 80 -11.76 -7.97 15.49
N TRP A 81 -10.77 -7.85 16.39
CA TRP A 81 -10.94 -8.15 17.81
C TRP A 81 -12.00 -7.25 18.46
N LYS A 82 -11.89 -5.93 18.27
CA LYS A 82 -12.82 -4.93 18.82
C LYS A 82 -14.26 -5.17 18.38
N ASN A 83 -14.46 -5.57 17.13
CA ASN A 83 -15.78 -5.80 16.55
C ASN A 83 -16.27 -7.25 16.68
N LYS A 84 -15.53 -8.12 17.39
CA LYS A 84 -15.84 -9.55 17.59
C LYS A 84 -15.98 -10.36 16.28
N ASN A 85 -15.24 -9.96 15.25
CA ASN A 85 -15.10 -10.71 14.01
C ASN A 85 -14.20 -11.93 14.19
N HIS A 86 -14.36 -12.90 13.29
CA HIS A 86 -13.49 -14.07 13.24
C HIS A 86 -12.06 -13.68 12.84
N TYR A 87 -11.06 -14.21 13.55
CA TYR A 87 -9.64 -13.98 13.30
C TYR A 87 -9.19 -14.42 11.88
N ILE A 88 -9.99 -15.28 11.24
CA ILE A 88 -9.70 -15.82 9.90
C ILE A 88 -9.65 -14.72 8.84
N ASN A 89 -10.38 -13.61 9.03
CA ASN A 89 -10.29 -12.43 8.18
C ASN A 89 -8.85 -11.87 8.16
N THR A 90 -8.24 -11.74 9.34
CA THR A 90 -6.87 -11.25 9.49
C THR A 90 -5.86 -12.20 8.85
N VAL A 91 -6.03 -13.52 9.04
CA VAL A 91 -5.15 -14.54 8.45
C VAL A 91 -5.23 -14.51 6.92
N ILE A 92 -6.41 -14.37 6.34
CA ILE A 92 -6.59 -14.28 4.89
C ILE A 92 -5.92 -13.00 4.35
N ILE A 93 -6.07 -11.86 5.03
CA ILE A 93 -5.40 -10.61 4.63
C ILE A 93 -3.88 -10.78 4.67
N PHE A 94 -3.35 -11.41 5.72
CA PHE A 94 -1.93 -11.71 5.83
C PHE A 94 -1.44 -12.56 4.64
N LEU A 95 -2.15 -13.64 4.31
CA LEU A 95 -1.80 -14.51 3.17
C LEU A 95 -1.86 -13.76 1.84
N LEU A 96 -2.88 -12.93 1.61
CA LEU A 96 -3.00 -12.13 0.39
C LEU A 96 -1.86 -11.11 0.28
N LEU A 97 -1.50 -10.43 1.37
CA LEU A 97 -0.36 -9.51 1.38
C LEU A 97 0.94 -10.26 1.08
N LEU A 98 1.17 -11.40 1.73
CA LEU A 98 2.35 -12.24 1.51
C LEU A 98 2.46 -12.69 0.04
N MET A 99 1.37 -13.14 -0.58
CA MET A 99 1.32 -13.44 -2.02
C MET A 99 1.63 -12.21 -2.88
N THR A 100 1.19 -11.03 -2.48
CA THR A 100 1.48 -9.78 -3.20
C THR A 100 2.96 -9.40 -3.10
N PHE A 101 3.61 -9.65 -1.96
CA PHE A 101 5.06 -9.48 -1.82
C PHE A 101 5.83 -10.48 -2.68
N PHE A 102 5.49 -11.77 -2.61
CA PHE A 102 6.18 -12.81 -3.37
C PHE A 102 6.00 -12.68 -4.89
N SER A 103 4.85 -12.21 -5.36
CA SER A 103 4.65 -11.94 -6.78
C SER A 103 5.44 -10.74 -7.29
N GLY A 104 6.04 -9.94 -6.40
CA GLY A 104 6.76 -8.71 -6.78
C GLY A 104 5.85 -7.62 -7.34
N ILE A 105 4.52 -7.78 -7.29
CA ILE A 105 3.55 -6.85 -7.87
C ILE A 105 3.70 -5.45 -7.29
N ILE A 106 3.97 -5.34 -5.98
CA ILE A 106 4.25 -4.07 -5.30
C ILE A 106 5.43 -3.33 -5.92
N PHE A 107 6.40 -4.06 -6.47
CA PHE A 107 7.62 -3.52 -7.06
C PHE A 107 7.57 -3.41 -8.57
N ASN A 108 6.55 -4.00 -9.21
CA ASN A 108 6.44 -4.12 -10.66
C ASN A 108 6.25 -2.75 -11.34
N ASN A 109 6.93 -2.57 -12.46
CA ASN A 109 6.97 -1.33 -13.22
C ASN A 109 5.62 -1.00 -13.89
N THR A 110 4.80 -2.01 -14.20
CA THR A 110 3.48 -1.81 -14.85
C THR A 110 2.54 -0.96 -13.99
N ILE A 111 2.41 -1.29 -12.70
CA ILE A 111 1.58 -0.51 -11.77
C ILE A 111 2.18 0.89 -11.57
N ASN A 112 3.51 0.98 -11.53
CA ASN A 112 4.21 2.26 -11.50
C ASN A 112 3.86 3.15 -12.71
N GLN A 113 3.75 2.60 -13.91
CA GLN A 113 3.40 3.36 -15.11
C GLN A 113 1.99 3.95 -15.05
N TYR A 114 1.00 3.19 -14.54
CA TYR A 114 -0.35 3.71 -14.33
C TYR A 114 -0.37 4.91 -13.37
N PHE A 115 0.36 4.81 -12.27
CA PHE A 115 0.49 5.92 -11.34
C PHE A 115 1.30 7.09 -11.91
N SER A 116 2.28 6.84 -12.78
CA SER A 116 3.01 7.91 -13.46
C SER A 116 2.19 8.70 -14.48
N TYR A 117 1.13 8.11 -15.04
CA TYR A 117 0.16 8.90 -15.78
C TYR A 117 -0.62 9.85 -14.85
N PHE A 118 -1.01 9.35 -13.68
CA PHE A 118 -1.72 10.14 -12.67
C PHE A 118 -0.85 11.26 -12.09
N GLU A 119 0.45 11.02 -11.85
CA GLU A 119 1.42 12.03 -11.39
C GLU A 119 1.50 13.24 -12.32
N LYS A 120 1.48 13.02 -13.63
CA LYS A 120 1.54 14.08 -14.65
C LYS A 120 0.34 15.02 -14.61
N LEU A 121 -0.77 14.60 -14.01
CA LEU A 121 -1.95 15.46 -13.84
C LEU A 121 -1.73 16.54 -12.76
N PHE A 122 -0.81 16.34 -11.82
CA PHE A 122 -0.59 17.26 -10.68
C PHE A 122 0.54 18.27 -10.89
N GLY A 123 1.30 18.17 -11.98
CA GLY A 123 2.31 19.18 -12.31
C GLY A 123 3.44 18.67 -13.20
N LYS A 124 4.26 19.62 -13.67
CA LYS A 124 5.45 19.33 -14.49
C LYS A 124 6.64 18.82 -13.67
N SER A 125 6.70 19.13 -12.37
CA SER A 125 7.77 18.61 -11.52
C SER A 125 7.40 17.21 -11.02
N TYR A 126 8.35 16.28 -11.17
CA TYR A 126 8.20 14.92 -10.67
C TYR A 126 7.93 14.87 -9.16
N GLU A 127 8.49 15.83 -8.40
CA GLU A 127 8.38 15.88 -6.93
C GLU A 127 6.95 16.13 -6.46
N TYR A 128 6.32 17.19 -6.98
CA TYR A 128 4.94 17.49 -6.64
C TYR A 128 3.98 16.43 -7.19
N GLY A 129 4.28 15.85 -8.36
CA GLY A 129 3.51 14.74 -8.93
C GLY A 129 3.50 13.50 -8.02
N TYR A 130 4.68 13.03 -7.60
CA TYR A 130 4.81 11.90 -6.67
C TYR A 130 4.14 12.21 -5.33
N PHE A 131 4.39 13.39 -4.76
CA PHE A 131 3.84 13.78 -3.48
C PHE A 131 2.30 13.84 -3.50
N ALA A 132 1.71 14.52 -4.49
CA ALA A 132 0.26 14.62 -4.63
C ALA A 132 -0.39 13.26 -4.88
N CYS A 133 0.21 12.42 -5.73
CA CYS A 133 -0.24 11.05 -5.95
C CYS A 133 -0.20 10.24 -4.64
N GLY A 134 0.86 10.38 -3.85
CA GLY A 134 0.99 9.75 -2.54
C GLY A 134 -0.14 10.12 -1.58
N ILE A 135 -0.53 11.41 -1.53
CA ILE A 135 -1.67 11.88 -0.73
C ILE A 135 -2.96 11.20 -1.18
N VAL A 136 -3.24 11.22 -2.49
CA VAL A 136 -4.49 10.66 -3.03
C VAL A 136 -4.60 9.16 -2.73
N LEU A 137 -3.53 8.39 -2.96
CA LEU A 137 -3.56 6.95 -2.71
C LEU A 137 -3.74 6.61 -1.23
N ASN A 138 -3.04 7.32 -0.34
CA ASN A 138 -3.22 7.15 1.11
C ASN A 138 -4.64 7.53 1.55
N PHE A 139 -5.20 8.60 0.97
CA PHE A 139 -6.57 9.01 1.25
C PHE A 139 -7.59 7.96 0.79
N VAL A 140 -7.46 7.46 -0.43
CA VAL A 140 -8.32 6.37 -0.97
C VAL A 140 -8.20 5.11 -0.11
N GLY A 141 -6.97 4.69 0.23
CA GLY A 141 -6.74 3.54 1.09
C GLY A 141 -7.39 3.69 2.47
N SER A 142 -7.26 4.86 3.07
CA SER A 142 -7.90 5.20 4.34
C SER A 142 -9.44 5.17 4.24
N LEU A 143 -10.02 5.67 3.15
CA LEU A 143 -11.46 5.62 2.91
C LEU A 143 -11.98 4.18 2.78
N LEU A 144 -11.24 3.28 2.14
CA LEU A 144 -11.61 1.86 2.04
C LEU A 144 -11.63 1.19 3.41
N ILE A 145 -10.62 1.48 4.25
CA ILE A 145 -10.56 1.00 5.64
C ILE A 145 -11.71 1.58 6.47
N LEU A 146 -12.02 2.87 6.35
CA LEU A 146 -13.15 3.47 7.06
C LEU A 146 -14.49 2.87 6.60
N LYS A 147 -14.63 2.60 5.30
CA LYS A 147 -15.82 1.98 4.72
C LYS A 147 -16.01 0.55 5.23
N SER A 148 -14.95 -0.23 5.37
CA SER A 148 -15.06 -1.58 5.94
C SER A 148 -15.60 -1.54 7.37
N ILE A 149 -15.10 -0.61 8.20
CA ILE A 149 -15.57 -0.40 9.58
C ILE A 149 -17.06 0.02 9.62
N ARG A 150 -17.51 0.87 8.70
CA ARG A 150 -18.92 1.31 8.64
C ARG A 150 -19.87 0.15 8.25
N ILE A 151 -19.51 -0.62 7.22
CA ILE A 151 -20.28 -1.80 6.79
C ILE A 151 -20.38 -2.83 7.93
N GLU A 152 -19.30 -2.96 8.68
CA GLU A 152 -19.24 -3.86 9.82
C GLU A 152 -20.19 -3.44 10.95
N LYS A 153 -20.27 -2.13 11.27
CA LYS A 153 -21.23 -1.60 12.24
C LYS A 153 -22.68 -1.77 11.81
N SER A 154 -23.02 -1.52 10.54
CA SER A 154 -24.42 -1.66 10.08
C SER A 154 -24.90 -3.11 10.15
N THR A 155 -24.02 -4.08 9.89
CA THR A 155 -24.37 -5.50 10.06
C THR A 155 -24.57 -5.92 11.51
N VAL A 156 -23.92 -5.27 12.50
CA VAL A 156 -24.22 -5.51 13.93
C VAL A 156 -25.62 -5.00 14.28
N HIS A 157 -25.99 -3.82 13.76
CA HIS A 157 -27.26 -3.20 14.12
C HIS A 157 -28.47 -3.99 13.59
N ASN A 158 -28.38 -4.51 12.36
CA ASN A 158 -29.45 -5.31 11.75
C ASN A 158 -29.63 -6.68 12.42
N SER A 159 -28.58 -7.28 12.97
CA SER A 159 -28.70 -8.54 13.72
C SER A 159 -29.33 -8.37 15.11
N GLY A 160 -29.34 -7.15 15.66
CA GLY A 160 -29.95 -6.83 16.96
C GLY A 160 -31.46 -6.54 16.89
N PHE A 161 -31.99 -6.28 15.70
CA PHE A 161 -33.44 -6.07 15.47
C PHE A 161 -34.19 -7.36 15.08
N MET A 162 -33.49 -8.48 14.93
CA MET A 162 -34.06 -9.81 14.68
C MET A 162 -33.97 -10.74 15.91
N GLN A 163 -33.96 -10.17 17.11
CA GLN A 163 -34.15 -10.91 18.36
C GLN A 163 -35.49 -10.53 18.98
#